data_AF-X1N9S1-F1
#
_entry.id   AF-X1N9S1-F1
#
_cell.length_a   1.000
_cell.length_b   1.000
_cell.length_c   1.000
_cell.angle_alpha   90.00
_cell.angle_beta   90.00
_cell.angle_gamma   90.00
#
_symmetry.space_group_name_H-M   'P 1'
#
loop_
_entity.id
_entity.type
_entity.pdbx_description
1 polymer ?
#
loop_
_entity_poly.entity_id
_entity_poly.type
_entity_poly.pdbx_seq_one_letter_code
_entity_poly.pdbx_strand_id
1 'polypeptide(L)' 'TREYDVIVKDENDKPAKGVLIKIDGNTYISDNSGEAKFSLILNESTYIEPKILEVLEGENLISQKEIDFFTETPIIIIKD' A
#
# COMPACT_ATOMS: atom_id res chain seq x y z
N THR A 1 -15.43 -2.87 7.19
CA THR A 1 -14.19 -2.60 6.44
C THR A 1 -13.36 -1.61 7.22
N ARG A 2 -12.03 -1.63 7.08
CA ARG A 2 -11.12 -0.60 7.59
C ARG A 2 -10.42 0.04 6.40
N GLU A 3 -10.37 1.37 6.38
CA GLU A 3 -9.61 2.16 5.39
C GLU A 3 -8.15 2.27 5.82
N TYR A 4 -7.26 2.22 4.83
CA TYR A 4 -5.83 2.39 4.97
C TYR A 4 -5.35 3.43 3.96
N ASP A 5 -4.58 4.40 4.46
CA ASP A 5 -3.83 5.34 3.63
C ASP A 5 -2.43 4.78 3.37
N VAL A 6 -1.96 4.91 2.14
CA VAL A 6 -0.60 4.59 1.73
C VAL A 6 0.02 5.84 1.16
N ILE A 7 1.23 6.16 1.61
CA ILE A 7 2.02 7.24 1.04
C ILE A 7 3.29 6.63 0.47
N VAL A 8 3.46 6.76 -0.84
CA VAL A 8 4.65 6.31 -1.56
C VAL A 8 5.54 7.52 -1.85
N LYS A 9 6.80 7.42 -1.47
CA LYS A 9 7.83 8.43 -1.72
C LYS A 9 9.05 7.82 -2.41
N ASP A 10 9.83 8.66 -3.07
CA ASP A 10 11.19 8.31 -3.49
C ASP A 10 12.20 8.45 -2.35
N GLU A 11 13.43 7.98 -2.61
CA GLU A 11 14.60 8.11 -1.71
C GLU A 11 14.90 9.56 -1.25
N ASN A 12 14.37 10.57 -1.95
CA ASN A 12 14.54 12.00 -1.64
C ASN A 12 13.32 12.59 -0.92
N ASP A 13 12.46 11.75 -0.34
CA ASP A 13 11.22 12.12 0.36
C ASP A 13 10.17 12.80 -0.54
N LYS A 14 10.30 12.71 -1.87
CA LYS A 14 9.33 13.31 -2.80
C LYS A 14 8.18 12.34 -3.08
N PRO A 15 6.95 12.84 -3.23
CA PRO A 15 5.81 12.03 -3.63
C PRO A 15 6.04 11.24 -4.92
N ALA A 16 5.80 9.94 -4.88
CA ALA A 16 5.87 9.07 -6.05
C ALA A 16 4.47 8.88 -6.64
N LYS A 17 4.18 9.61 -7.72
CA LYS A 17 2.90 9.53 -8.46
C LYS A 17 2.86 8.35 -9.42
N GLY A 18 1.67 7.74 -9.57
CA GLY A 18 1.41 6.74 -10.60
C GLY A 18 1.95 5.35 -10.27
N VAL A 19 2.38 5.15 -9.02
CA VAL A 19 2.86 3.86 -8.52
C VAL A 19 1.66 2.95 -8.30
N LEU A 20 1.80 1.68 -8.64
CA LEU A 20 0.76 0.67 -8.44
C LEU A 20 0.89 0.07 -7.04
N ILE A 21 -0.18 0.12 -6.26
CA ILE A 21 -0.28 -0.57 -4.97
C ILE A 21 -1.21 -1.76 -5.18
N LYS A 22 -0.71 -2.98 -4.98
CA LYS A 22 -1.51 -4.20 -5.04
C LYS A 22 -1.70 -4.79 -3.66
N ILE A 23 -2.94 -5.13 -3.34
CA ILE A 23 -3.27 -5.82 -2.11
C ILE A 23 -4.59 -6.57 -2.24
N ASP A 24 -4.63 -7.78 -1.72
CA ASP A 24 -5.84 -8.64 -1.69
C ASP A 24 -6.49 -8.78 -3.09
N GLY A 25 -5.65 -8.92 -4.12
CA GLY A 25 -6.09 -9.03 -5.53
C GLY A 25 -6.55 -7.73 -6.18
N ASN A 26 -6.60 -6.61 -5.44
CA ASN A 26 -6.97 -5.31 -5.95
C ASN A 26 -5.74 -4.47 -6.29
N THR A 27 -5.90 -3.53 -7.22
CA THR A 27 -4.83 -2.59 -7.64
C THR A 27 -5.32 -1.15 -7.49
N TYR A 28 -4.49 -0.33 -6.88
CA TYR A 28 -4.68 1.10 -6.66
C TYR A 28 -3.50 1.87 -7.23
N ILE A 29 -3.68 3.15 -7.51
CA ILE A 29 -2.65 4.00 -8.13
C ILE A 29 -2.44 5.22 -7.25
N SER A 30 -1.19 5.54 -6.93
CA SER A 30 -0.86 6.74 -6.17
C SER A 30 -1.13 8.01 -6.98
N ASP A 31 -1.68 9.02 -6.31
CA ASP A 31 -2.02 10.30 -6.91
C ASP A 31 -0.82 11.26 -7.00
N ASN A 32 -1.07 12.54 -7.31
CA ASN A 32 0.00 13.55 -7.42
C ASN A 32 0.74 13.81 -6.09
N SER A 33 0.11 13.49 -4.97
CA SER A 33 0.65 13.58 -3.61
C SER A 33 1.32 12.28 -3.16
N GLY A 34 1.41 11.27 -4.04
CA GLY A 34 1.95 9.96 -3.72
C GLY A 34 1.02 9.14 -2.84
N GLU A 35 -0.24 9.57 -2.69
CA GLU A 35 -1.22 8.95 -1.82
C GLU A 35 -2.08 7.94 -2.58
N ALA A 36 -2.35 6.81 -1.95
CA ALA A 36 -3.38 5.87 -2.38
C ALA A 36 -4.19 5.40 -1.17
N LYS A 37 -5.45 5.07 -1.38
CA LYS A 37 -6.34 4.55 -0.35
C LYS A 37 -6.89 3.21 -0.77
N PHE A 38 -6.96 2.27 0.18
CA PHE A 38 -7.69 1.02 -0.01
C PHE A 38 -8.47 0.66 1.25
N SER A 39 -9.37 -0.32 1.13
CA SER A 39 -10.15 -0.83 2.24
C SER A 39 -10.05 -2.35 2.29
N LEU A 40 -9.84 -2.90 3.48
CA LEU A 40 -9.93 -4.34 3.73
C LEU A 40 -11.24 -4.66 4.45
N ILE A 41 -11.90 -5.73 4.03
CA ILE A 41 -13.07 -6.27 4.72
C ILE A 41 -12.58 -7.02 5.96
N LEU A 42 -13.01 -6.59 7.14
CA LEU A 42 -12.74 -7.31 8.36
C LEU A 42 -13.60 -8.58 8.41
N ASN A 43 -12.92 -9.72 8.32
CA ASN A 43 -13.44 -11.07 8.55
C ASN A 43 -12.38 -11.88 9.31
N GLU A 44 -12.70 -13.13 9.66
CA GLU A 44 -11.79 -14.00 10.39
C GLU A 44 -10.41 -14.09 9.72
N SER A 45 -10.33 -14.36 8.40
CA SER A 45 -9.06 -14.43 7.66
C SER A 45 -8.25 -13.14 7.78
N THR A 46 -8.81 -11.97 7.49
CA THR A 46 -8.08 -10.68 7.61
C THR A 46 -7.72 -10.28 9.04
N TYR A 47 -8.33 -10.91 10.05
CA TYR A 47 -8.02 -10.66 11.45
C TYR A 47 -6.83 -11.50 11.93
N ILE A 48 -6.68 -12.73 11.44
CA ILE A 48 -5.61 -13.65 11.85
C ILE A 48 -4.46 -13.77 10.85
N GLU A 49 -4.66 -13.41 9.58
CA GLU A 49 -3.66 -13.55 8.52
C GLU A 49 -3.27 -12.18 7.95
N PRO A 50 -1.97 -11.81 8.01
CA PRO A 50 -1.50 -10.61 7.33
C PRO A 50 -1.64 -10.73 5.82
N LYS A 51 -1.81 -9.59 5.16
CA LYS A 51 -1.84 -9.44 3.70
C LYS A 51 -0.54 -8.82 3.23
N ILE A 52 -0.10 -9.22 2.04
CA ILE A 52 1.05 -8.58 1.39
C ILE A 52 0.55 -7.37 0.62
N LEU A 53 1.03 -6.20 1.01
CA LEU A 53 0.97 -4.98 0.22
C LEU A 53 2.18 -4.95 -0.70
N GLU A 54 1.96 -4.95 -2.00
CA GLU A 54 3.00 -4.84 -3.02
C GLU A 54 2.97 -3.46 -3.65
N VAL A 55 4.15 -2.91 -3.90
CA VAL A 55 4.32 -1.61 -4.56
C VAL A 55 5.14 -1.83 -5.83
N LEU A 56 4.57 -1.45 -6.98
CA LEU A 56 5.15 -1.68 -8.30
C LEU A 56 5.26 -0.38 -9.10
N GLU A 57 6.34 -0.27 -9.87
CA GLU A 57 6.53 0.76 -10.89
C GLU A 57 6.48 0.10 -12.28
N GLY A 58 5.35 0.27 -12.97
CA GLY A 58 5.03 -0.56 -14.14
C GLY A 58 4.86 -2.03 -13.74
N GLU A 59 5.70 -2.91 -14.29
CA GLU A 59 5.71 -4.34 -13.97
C GLU A 59 6.76 -4.72 -12.90
N ASN A 60 7.61 -3.77 -12.50
CA ASN A 60 8.70 -4.03 -11.56
C ASN A 60 8.19 -3.92 -10.13
N LEU A 61 8.37 -4.98 -9.35
CA LEU A 61 8.14 -4.94 -7.91
C LEU A 61 9.25 -4.13 -7.24
N ILE A 62 8.87 -3.05 -6.56
CA ILE A 62 9.81 -2.13 -5.90
C ILE A 62 9.86 -2.36 -4.39
N SER A 63 8.71 -2.68 -3.78
CA SER A 63 8.64 -2.95 -2.34
C SER A 63 7.50 -3.89 -1.99
N GLN A 64 7.64 -4.58 -0.86
CA GLN A 64 6.58 -5.39 -0.25
C GLN A 64 6.54 -5.14 1.25
N LYS A 65 5.34 -5.17 1.82
CA LYS A 65 5.12 -5.04 3.26
C LYS A 65 3.97 -5.92 3.70
N GLU A 66 4.19 -6.70 4.76
CA GLU A 66 3.10 -7.36 5.47
C GLU A 66 2.28 -6.32 6.23
N ILE A 67 0.96 -6.36 6.05
CA ILE A 67 0.01 -5.54 6.78
C ILE A 67 -1.09 -6.39 7.37
N ASP A 68 -1.58 -5.99 8.53
CA ASP A 68 -2.64 -6.67 9.27
C ASP A 68 -3.72 -5.67 9.71
N PHE A 69 -4.68 -6.16 10.49
CA PHE A 69 -5.74 -5.32 11.04
C PHE A 69 -5.24 -4.25 12.03
N PHE A 70 -4.02 -4.33 12.56
CA PHE A 70 -3.49 -3.38 13.55
C PHE A 70 -2.48 -2.40 12.96
N THR A 71 -2.03 -2.62 11.73
CA THR A 71 -1.09 -1.77 11.03
C THR A 71 -1.53 -0.31 11.07
N GLU A 72 -0.61 0.57 11.46
CA GLU A 72 -0.86 2.01 11.54
C GLU A 72 -1.03 2.61 10.15
N THR A 73 -1.83 3.68 10.08
CA THR A 73 -2.06 4.47 8.88
C THR A 73 -1.61 5.92 9.15
N PRO A 74 -0.90 6.59 8.23
CA PRO A 74 -0.55 6.11 6.89
C PRO A 74 0.58 5.07 6.86
N ILE A 75 0.47 4.12 5.94
CA ILE A 75 1.55 3.19 5.59
C ILE A 75 2.53 3.95 4.69
N ILE A 76 3.73 4.24 5.21
CA ILE A 76 4.77 4.91 4.43
C ILE A 76 5.63 3.86 3.72
N ILE A 77 5.80 4.01 2.40
CA ILE A 77 6.70 3.22 1.57
C ILE A 77 7.71 4.17 0.93
N ILE A 78 8.99 3.89 1.11
CA ILE A 78 10.09 4.55 0.39
C ILE A 78 10.52 3.61 -0.73
N LYS A 79 10.45 4.10 -1.96
CA LYS A 79 10.90 3.37 -3.14
C LYS A 79 12.36 3.74 -3.41
N ASP A 80 13.21 2.72 -3.48
CA ASP A 80 14.62 2.85 -3.89
C ASP A 80 14.75 3.05 -5.41
#